data_AF-A0A378KZH2-F1
#
_entry.id   AF-A0A378KZH2-F1
#
_cell.length_a   1.000
_cell.length_b   1.000
_cell.length_c   1.000
_cell.angle_alpha   90.00
_cell.angle_beta   90.00
_cell.angle_gamma   90.00
#
_symmetry.space_group_name_H-M   'P 1'
#
loop_
_entity.id
_entity.type
_entity.pdbx_description
1 polymer ?
#
loop_
_entity_poly.entity_id
_entity_poly.type
_entity_poly.pdbx_seq_one_letter_code
_entity_poly.pdbx_strand_id
1 'polypeptide(L)'
;MYISKVSNAKSIVQIKSIQVQFLQEMKSINETYASTATRLQLNGLHQTIAQWMSKFNLYLDSSRVLIVSSHGPREDLIEKQYFLDLYAQHGIEDAEKGSSHVICVEMLPEQIATVSKESLIDFLRKHQLNMMIGHNMLGDPQAMNKDVLGQYAPEVIKNLCPYHERTSDGTGTRPSLFSRPPASNQEVVTEPESSQLRN
;
A
#
# COMPACT_ATOMS: atom_id res chain seq x y z
N MET A 1 13.61 -30.32 -6.40
CA MET A 1 12.59 -31.20 -5.78
C MET A 1 11.18 -31.02 -6.38
N TYR A 2 10.71 -29.79 -6.64
CA TYR A 2 9.39 -29.57 -7.26
C TYR A 2 9.35 -29.86 -8.77
N ILE A 3 10.44 -29.58 -9.49
CA ILE A 3 10.57 -29.87 -10.93
C ILE A 3 10.37 -31.37 -11.21
N SER A 4 10.98 -32.25 -10.41
CA SER A 4 10.78 -33.70 -10.54
C SER A 4 9.37 -34.17 -10.17
N LYS A 5 8.68 -33.50 -9.23
CA LYS A 5 7.28 -33.77 -8.91
C LYS A 5 6.34 -33.39 -10.06
N VAL A 6 6.61 -32.27 -10.75
CA VAL A 6 5.84 -31.83 -11.91
C VAL A 6 6.08 -32.74 -13.12
N SER A 7 7.34 -33.14 -13.39
CA SER A 7 7.68 -34.08 -14.47
C SER A 7 7.01 -35.47 -14.33
N ASN A 8 6.67 -35.86 -13.10
CA ASN A 8 6.03 -37.14 -12.80
C ASN A 8 4.51 -37.05 -12.62
N ALA A 9 3.91 -35.86 -12.76
CA ALA A 9 2.48 -35.67 -12.61
C ALA A 9 1.70 -36.25 -13.81
N LYS A 10 0.67 -37.04 -13.53
CA LYS A 10 -0.14 -37.74 -14.53
C LYS A 10 -1.42 -36.99 -14.91
N SER A 11 -1.74 -35.90 -14.21
CA SER A 11 -2.93 -35.10 -14.48
C SER A 11 -2.74 -33.62 -14.15
N ILE A 12 -3.53 -32.77 -14.79
CA ILE A 12 -3.52 -31.32 -14.52
C ILE A 12 -3.95 -30.98 -13.09
N VAL A 13 -4.75 -31.83 -12.45
CA VAL A 13 -5.15 -31.68 -11.04
C VAL A 13 -3.95 -31.86 -10.12
N GLN A 14 -3.07 -32.82 -10.41
CA GLN A 14 -1.83 -33.03 -9.66
C GLN A 14 -0.87 -31.86 -9.83
N ILE A 15 -0.73 -31.34 -11.06
CA ILE A 15 0.11 -30.15 -11.33
C ILE A 15 -0.40 -28.93 -10.53
N LYS A 16 -1.72 -28.68 -10.51
CA LYS A 16 -2.31 -27.60 -9.70
C LYS A 16 -2.03 -27.78 -8.21
N SER A 17 -2.16 -29.00 -7.69
CA SER A 17 -1.86 -29.28 -6.28
C SER A 17 -0.39 -29.01 -5.93
N ILE A 18 0.53 -29.40 -6.82
CA ILE A 18 1.97 -29.16 -6.64
C ILE A 18 2.28 -27.66 -6.68
N GLN A 19 1.65 -26.92 -7.60
CA GLN A 19 1.81 -25.47 -7.70
C GLN A 19 1.32 -24.76 -6.44
N VAL A 20 0.15 -25.13 -5.91
CA VAL A 20 -0.39 -24.55 -4.67
C VAL A 20 0.56 -24.81 -3.50
N GLN A 21 1.06 -26.05 -3.37
CA GLN A 21 2.02 -26.39 -2.31
C GLN A 21 3.31 -25.58 -2.43
N PHE A 22 3.87 -25.47 -3.64
CA PHE A 22 5.06 -24.66 -3.88
C PHE A 22 4.84 -23.18 -3.53
N LEU A 23 3.72 -22.58 -3.95
CA LEU A 23 3.41 -21.18 -3.65
C LEU A 23 3.22 -20.94 -2.14
N GLN A 24 2.62 -21.89 -1.42
CA GLN A 24 2.48 -21.80 0.04
C GLN A 24 3.85 -21.86 0.75
N GLU A 25 4.72 -22.77 0.33
CA GLU A 25 6.08 -22.86 0.89
C GLU A 25 6.90 -21.61 0.56
N MET A 26 6.84 -21.12 -0.68
CA MET A 26 7.52 -19.87 -1.07
C MET A 26 6.98 -18.66 -0.31
N LYS A 27 5.68 -18.59 -0.04
CA LYS A 27 5.08 -17.52 0.77
C LYS A 27 5.71 -17.49 2.17
N SER A 28 5.75 -18.64 2.86
CA SER A 28 6.32 -18.74 4.21
C SER A 28 7.81 -18.36 4.24
N ILE A 29 8.57 -18.77 3.23
CA ILE A 29 9.99 -18.42 3.09
C ILE A 29 10.14 -16.92 2.84
N ASN A 30 9.36 -16.34 1.93
CA ASN A 30 9.40 -14.91 1.64
C ASN A 30 9.01 -14.06 2.86
N GLU A 31 8.01 -14.47 3.64
CA GLU A 31 7.62 -13.80 4.89
C GLU A 31 8.78 -13.82 5.91
N THR A 32 9.47 -14.95 6.03
CA THR A 32 10.63 -15.07 6.93
C THR A 32 11.78 -14.15 6.50
N TYR A 33 12.07 -14.10 5.19
CA TYR A 33 13.09 -13.20 4.65
C TYR A 33 12.69 -11.73 4.80
N ALA A 34 11.45 -11.37 4.47
CA ALA A 34 10.95 -10.00 4.62
C ALA A 34 10.99 -9.53 6.08
N SER A 35 10.58 -10.38 7.03
CA SER A 35 10.65 -10.08 8.47
C SER A 35 12.10 -9.87 8.91
N THR A 36 13.01 -10.75 8.48
CA THR A 36 14.44 -10.65 8.84
C THR A 36 15.09 -9.40 8.25
N ALA A 37 14.80 -9.08 6.98
CA ALA A 37 15.29 -7.88 6.31
C ALA A 37 14.77 -6.62 6.99
N THR A 38 13.48 -6.58 7.32
CA THR A 38 12.86 -5.45 8.05
C THR A 38 13.55 -5.23 9.39
N ARG A 39 13.76 -6.30 10.18
CA ARG A 39 14.48 -6.22 11.46
C ARG A 39 15.89 -5.68 11.28
N LEU A 40 16.62 -6.14 10.26
CA LEU A 40 17.98 -5.69 10.00
C LEU A 40 18.02 -4.19 9.65
N GLN A 41 17.12 -3.74 8.76
CA GLN A 41 17.03 -2.34 8.35
C GLN A 41 16.65 -1.42 9.52
N LEU A 42 15.62 -1.79 10.30
CA LEU A 42 15.19 -0.99 11.45
C LEU A 42 16.26 -0.93 12.55
N ASN A 43 16.96 -2.03 12.81
CA ASN A 43 18.07 -2.03 13.77
C ASN A 43 19.22 -1.12 13.31
N GLY A 44 19.59 -1.19 12.03
CA GLY A 44 20.63 -0.33 11.47
C GLY A 44 20.25 1.15 11.50
N LEU A 45 18.99 1.46 11.17
CA LEU A 45 18.44 2.81 11.29
C LEU A 45 18.50 3.30 12.75
N HIS A 46 18.02 2.50 13.70
CA HIS A 46 18.04 2.84 15.12
C HIS A 46 19.45 3.13 15.64
N GLN A 47 20.42 2.27 15.31
CA GLN A 47 21.83 2.46 15.70
C GLN A 47 22.40 3.77 15.13
N THR A 48 22.10 4.06 13.86
CA THR A 48 22.56 5.29 13.20
C THR A 48 21.98 6.53 13.87
N ILE A 49 20.68 6.54 14.14
CA ILE A 49 20.01 7.67 14.78
C ILE A 49 20.48 7.86 16.23
N ALA A 50 20.60 6.78 17.01
CA ALA A 50 21.12 6.86 18.38
C ALA A 50 22.56 7.41 18.41
N GLN A 51 23.40 7.01 17.44
CA GLN A 51 24.74 7.57 17.31
C GLN A 51 24.71 9.05 16.94
N TRP A 52 23.83 9.48 16.04
CA TRP A 52 23.72 10.89 15.65
C TRP A 52 23.19 11.76 16.79
N MET A 53 22.19 11.29 17.53
CA MET A 53 21.67 11.98 18.70
C MET A 53 22.75 12.23 19.75
N SER A 54 23.52 11.20 20.08
CA SER A 54 24.60 11.31 21.08
C SER A 54 25.80 12.14 20.57
N LYS A 55 26.17 12.02 19.30
CA LYS A 55 27.35 12.70 18.74
C LYS A 55 27.11 14.17 18.40
N PHE A 56 25.92 14.51 17.93
CA PHE A 56 25.60 15.84 17.41
C PHE A 56 24.58 16.60 18.28
N ASN A 57 24.20 16.06 19.45
CA ASN A 57 23.18 16.63 20.33
C ASN A 57 21.89 16.98 19.57
N LEU A 58 21.40 16.03 18.76
CA LEU A 58 20.13 16.23 18.04
C LEU A 58 18.97 16.15 19.03
N TYR A 59 18.21 17.23 19.13
CA TYR A 59 16.98 17.30 19.90
C TYR A 59 15.79 17.04 18.98
N LEU A 60 14.94 16.07 19.31
CA LEU A 60 13.82 15.68 18.45
C LEU A 60 12.83 16.83 18.25
N ASP A 61 12.51 17.58 19.30
CA ASP A 61 11.54 18.69 19.25
C ASP A 61 11.90 19.78 18.21
N SER A 62 13.19 20.00 17.99
CA SER A 62 13.70 20.97 17.02
C SER A 62 14.20 20.32 15.72
N SER A 63 14.17 19.00 15.64
CA SER A 63 14.57 18.26 14.45
C SER A 63 13.37 17.98 13.56
N ARG A 64 13.63 17.87 12.27
CA ARG A 64 12.63 17.49 11.27
C ARG A 64 13.23 16.40 10.40
N VAL A 65 12.45 15.37 10.11
CA VAL A 65 12.85 14.22 9.31
C VAL A 65 12.15 14.32 7.96
N LEU A 66 12.96 14.37 6.90
CA LEU A 66 12.49 14.30 5.53
C LEU A 66 12.80 12.89 5.01
N ILE A 67 11.76 12.16 4.64
CA ILE A 67 11.87 10.83 4.04
C ILE A 67 11.62 10.98 2.55
N VAL A 68 12.68 10.93 1.75
CA VAL A 68 12.56 10.97 0.30
C VAL A 68 12.20 9.57 -0.20
N SER A 69 11.03 9.44 -0.83
CA SER A 69 10.54 8.17 -1.35
C SER A 69 10.11 8.30 -2.80
N SER A 70 10.19 7.19 -3.55
CA SER A 70 9.62 7.12 -4.88
C SER A 70 8.09 7.18 -4.79
N HIS A 71 7.43 7.68 -5.85
CA HIS A 71 6.00 7.49 -6.04
C HIS A 71 5.68 5.98 -6.02
N GLY A 72 5.36 5.45 -4.85
CA GLY A 72 5.22 4.03 -4.51
C GLY A 72 4.44 3.87 -3.19
N PRO A 73 4.44 2.68 -2.55
CA PRO A 73 3.65 2.43 -1.34
C PRO A 73 4.08 3.37 -0.19
N ARG A 74 3.18 4.28 0.21
CA ARG A 74 3.43 5.39 1.15
C ARG A 74 3.10 5.05 2.59
N GLU A 75 2.04 4.27 2.78
CA GLU A 75 1.38 4.14 4.08
C GLU A 75 2.22 3.29 5.04
N ASP A 76 2.88 2.26 4.52
CA ASP A 76 3.59 1.26 5.31
C ASP A 76 5.12 1.34 5.18
N LEU A 77 5.69 2.51 4.84
CA LEU A 77 7.15 2.69 4.81
C LEU A 77 7.72 2.44 6.21
N ILE A 78 8.66 1.52 6.32
CA ILE A 78 9.21 1.10 7.61
C ILE A 78 9.99 2.24 8.29
N GLU A 79 10.63 3.10 7.51
CA GLU A 79 11.33 4.28 8.00
C GLU A 79 10.34 5.29 8.58
N LYS A 80 9.20 5.49 7.91
CA LYS A 80 8.13 6.36 8.41
C LYS A 80 7.59 5.83 9.73
N GLN A 81 7.26 4.53 9.79
CA GLN A 81 6.77 3.89 11.03
C GLN A 81 7.78 4.04 12.17
N TYR A 82 9.07 3.80 11.91
CA TYR A 82 10.12 3.98 12.91
C TYR A 82 10.18 5.41 13.45
N PHE A 83 10.17 6.42 12.59
CA PHE A 83 10.24 7.80 13.07
C PHE A 83 8.97 8.23 13.78
N LEU A 84 7.79 7.82 13.31
CA LEU A 84 6.54 8.06 14.03
C LEU A 84 6.59 7.49 15.45
N ASP A 85 7.02 6.24 15.61
CA ASP A 85 7.18 5.61 16.92
C ASP A 85 8.23 6.32 17.78
N LEU A 86 9.35 6.73 17.19
CA LEU A 86 10.41 7.46 17.89
C LEU A 86 9.91 8.80 18.43
N TYR A 87 9.20 9.57 17.61
CA TYR A 87 8.63 10.86 18.01
C TYR A 87 7.51 10.69 19.05
N ALA A 88 6.64 9.68 18.89
CA ALA A 88 5.60 9.37 19.85
C ALA A 88 6.16 9.04 21.24
N GLN A 89 7.24 8.26 21.31
CA GLN A 89 7.93 7.96 22.57
C GLN A 89 8.51 9.20 23.27
N HIS A 90 8.70 10.30 22.54
CA HIS A 90 9.18 11.58 23.06
C HIS A 90 8.06 12.62 23.24
N GLY A 91 6.79 12.19 23.17
CA GLY A 91 5.62 13.04 23.43
C GLY A 91 5.09 13.78 22.20
N ILE A 92 5.55 13.45 20.99
CA ILE A 92 5.09 14.04 19.73
C ILE A 92 4.26 12.98 18.98
N GLU A 93 2.98 12.81 19.38
CA GLU A 93 2.11 11.74 18.86
C GLU A 93 1.65 11.97 17.41
N ASP A 94 1.36 13.21 17.02
CA ASP A 94 0.98 13.56 15.64
C ASP A 94 2.17 14.19 14.89
N ALA A 95 3.24 13.40 14.78
CA ALA A 95 4.49 13.80 14.14
C ALA A 95 4.34 14.02 12.62
N GLU A 96 3.33 13.45 11.96
CA GLU A 96 3.10 13.61 10.52
C GLU A 96 2.17 14.80 10.19
N LYS A 97 0.93 14.78 10.67
CA LYS A 97 -0.11 15.71 10.18
C LYS A 97 -0.19 17.00 10.99
N GLY A 98 -0.08 16.89 12.31
CA GLY A 98 -0.21 18.01 13.23
C GLY A 98 1.06 18.84 13.32
N SER A 99 2.14 18.22 13.81
CA SER A 99 3.39 18.93 14.10
C SER A 99 4.41 18.91 12.94
N SER A 100 4.16 18.05 11.94
CA SER A 100 4.95 17.92 10.71
C SER A 100 6.45 17.77 10.98
N HIS A 101 6.77 16.95 11.98
CA HIS A 101 8.12 16.49 12.29
C HIS A 101 8.63 15.44 11.31
N VAL A 102 7.73 14.62 10.78
CA VAL A 102 8.03 13.58 9.77
C VAL A 102 7.31 13.94 8.49
N ILE A 103 8.08 14.20 7.43
CA ILE A 103 7.57 14.61 6.12
C ILE A 103 8.07 13.63 5.07
N CYS A 104 7.14 12.96 4.39
CA CYS A 104 7.47 12.16 3.20
C CYS A 104 7.49 13.06 1.97
N VAL A 105 8.64 13.10 1.29
CA VAL A 105 8.84 13.87 0.06
C VAL A 105 8.83 12.90 -1.11
N GLU A 106 7.74 12.94 -1.86
CA GLU A 106 7.59 12.08 -3.03
C GLU A 106 8.28 12.69 -4.25
N MET A 107 9.09 11.87 -4.90
CA MET A 107 9.82 12.23 -6.10
C MET A 107 9.79 11.08 -7.11
N LEU A 108 9.96 11.40 -8.39
CA LEU A 108 10.21 10.36 -9.40
C LEU A 108 11.57 9.69 -9.13
N PRO A 109 11.74 8.39 -9.46
CA PRO A 109 13.02 7.70 -9.25
C PRO A 109 14.24 8.44 -9.83
N GLU A 110 14.08 9.06 -11.01
CA GLU A 110 15.12 9.86 -11.67
C GLU A 110 15.48 11.13 -10.89
N GLN A 111 14.49 11.72 -10.21
CA GLN A 111 14.67 12.89 -9.36
C GLN A 111 15.33 12.53 -8.04
N ILE A 112 15.03 11.36 -7.46
CA ILE A 112 15.68 10.87 -6.23
C ILE A 112 17.19 10.72 -6.45
N ALA A 113 17.60 10.19 -7.61
CA ALA A 113 19.01 10.01 -7.93
C ALA A 113 19.79 11.34 -8.03
N THR A 114 19.10 12.47 -8.23
CA THR A 114 19.69 13.78 -8.48
C THR A 114 19.34 14.82 -7.42
N VAL A 115 18.59 14.44 -6.39
CA VAL A 115 18.13 15.36 -5.34
C VAL A 115 19.30 15.90 -4.53
N SER A 116 19.39 17.22 -4.41
CA SER A 116 20.41 17.88 -3.60
C SER A 116 19.86 18.22 -2.21
N LYS A 117 20.74 18.37 -1.23
CA LYS A 117 20.38 18.82 0.12
C LYS A 117 19.65 20.17 0.08
N GLU A 118 20.11 21.10 -0.75
CA GLU A 118 19.55 22.44 -0.90
C GLU A 118 18.11 22.37 -1.39
N SER A 119 17.83 21.48 -2.36
CA SER A 119 16.47 21.28 -2.88
C SER A 119 15.51 20.76 -1.82
N LEU A 120 15.97 19.88 -0.91
CA LEU A 120 15.17 19.39 0.21
C LEU A 120 14.92 20.45 1.28
N ILE A 121 15.91 21.29 1.57
CA ILE A 121 15.75 22.41 2.50
C ILE A 121 14.76 23.45 1.94
N ASP A 122 14.86 23.75 0.64
CA ASP A 122 13.92 24.67 -0.02
C ASP A 122 12.51 24.08 -0.09
N PHE A 123 12.38 22.77 -0.30
CA PHE A 123 11.10 22.07 -0.18
C PHE A 123 10.51 22.23 1.22
N LEU A 124 11.28 21.95 2.28
CA LEU A 124 10.84 22.09 3.66
C LEU A 124 10.36 23.52 3.95
N ARG A 125 11.14 24.52 3.52
CA ARG A 125 10.79 25.94 3.71
C ARG A 125 9.45 26.27 3.07
N LYS A 126 9.25 25.88 1.81
CA LYS A 126 7.98 26.10 1.10
C LYS A 126 6.82 25.38 1.76
N HIS A 127 7.04 24.14 2.19
CA HIS A 127 6.03 23.35 2.87
C HIS A 127 5.57 24.01 4.18
N GLN A 128 6.50 24.43 5.03
CA GLN A 128 6.20 25.13 6.28
C GLN A 128 5.50 26.47 6.04
N LEU A 129 5.95 27.24 5.03
CA LEU A 129 5.29 28.49 4.66
C LEU A 129 3.84 28.25 4.23
N ASN A 130 3.60 27.23 3.41
CA ASN A 130 2.24 26.86 2.98
C ASN A 130 1.38 26.44 4.16
N MET A 131 1.93 25.69 5.12
CA MET A 131 1.21 25.33 6.35
C MET A 131 0.83 26.55 7.17
N MET A 132 1.75 27.50 7.34
CA MET A 132 1.46 28.76 8.03
C MET A 132 0.37 29.56 7.31
N ILE A 133 0.44 29.66 5.97
CA ILE A 133 -0.57 30.35 5.17
C ILE A 133 -1.94 29.66 5.33
N GLY A 134 -2.00 28.33 5.19
CA GLY A 134 -3.22 27.55 5.36
C GLY A 134 -3.86 27.75 6.74
N HIS A 135 -3.05 27.70 7.79
CA HIS A 135 -3.52 27.95 9.15
C HIS A 135 -4.06 29.38 9.32
N ASN A 136 -3.31 30.39 8.88
CA ASN A 136 -3.68 31.80 9.07
C ASN A 136 -4.89 32.23 8.23
N MET A 137 -5.04 31.67 7.03
CA MET A 137 -6.08 32.09 6.08
C MET A 137 -7.34 31.20 6.14
N LEU A 138 -7.18 29.91 6.43
CA LEU A 138 -8.23 28.90 6.31
C LEU A 138 -8.47 28.12 7.61
N GLY A 139 -7.73 28.44 8.68
CA GLY A 139 -7.83 27.76 9.98
C GLY A 139 -7.25 26.34 10.00
N ASP A 140 -6.72 25.85 8.88
CA ASP A 140 -6.24 24.49 8.71
C ASP A 140 -4.84 24.49 8.04
N PRO A 141 -3.77 24.06 8.75
CA PRO A 141 -2.43 23.97 8.18
C PRO A 141 -2.34 23.10 6.92
N GLN A 142 -3.24 22.14 6.74
CA GLN A 142 -3.26 21.24 5.60
C GLN A 142 -4.16 21.73 4.46
N ALA A 143 -4.78 22.91 4.61
CA ALA A 143 -5.73 23.42 3.62
C ALA A 143 -5.09 23.63 2.24
N MET A 144 -3.82 24.02 2.20
CA MET A 144 -3.08 24.23 0.95
C MET A 144 -2.81 22.93 0.17
N ASN A 145 -3.00 21.76 0.80
CA ASN A 145 -2.87 20.45 0.16
C ASN A 145 -4.22 19.92 -0.37
N LYS A 146 -5.33 20.64 -0.14
CA LYS A 146 -6.67 20.23 -0.55
C LYS A 146 -7.08 21.00 -1.81
N ASP A 147 -7.73 20.30 -2.74
CA ASP A 147 -8.39 20.96 -3.86
C ASP A 147 -9.63 21.71 -3.34
N VAL A 148 -9.70 23.01 -3.58
CA VAL A 148 -10.82 23.88 -3.18
C VAL A 148 -12.15 23.44 -3.80
N LEU A 149 -12.11 22.77 -4.96
CA LEU A 149 -13.27 22.23 -5.66
C LEU A 149 -13.59 20.79 -5.23
N GLY A 150 -12.68 20.12 -4.51
CA GLY A 150 -12.80 18.72 -4.15
C GLY A 150 -14.07 18.40 -3.35
N GLN A 151 -14.55 19.33 -2.52
CA GLN A 151 -15.79 19.15 -1.75
C GLN A 151 -17.07 19.20 -2.60
N TYR A 152 -17.04 19.87 -3.76
CA TYR A 152 -18.18 20.01 -4.66
C TYR A 152 -18.19 18.92 -5.75
N ALA A 153 -17.03 18.31 -6.03
CA ALA A 153 -16.88 17.31 -7.07
C ALA A 153 -17.81 16.08 -6.93
N PRO A 154 -18.06 15.50 -5.74
CA PRO A 154 -18.88 14.28 -5.62
C PRO A 154 -20.30 14.42 -6.18
N GLU A 155 -20.97 15.55 -5.93
CA GLU A 155 -22.33 15.78 -6.42
C GLU A 155 -22.38 15.95 -7.93
N VAL A 156 -21.41 16.69 -8.49
CA VAL A 156 -21.31 16.89 -9.95
C VAL A 156 -20.98 15.58 -10.66
N ILE A 157 -20.06 14.77 -10.11
CA ILE A 157 -19.67 13.47 -10.66
C ILE A 157 -20.84 12.49 -10.64
N LYS A 158 -21.65 12.46 -9.58
CA LYS A 158 -22.87 11.61 -9.52
C LYS A 158 -23.82 11.86 -10.68
N ASN A 159 -23.94 13.11 -11.12
CA ASN A 159 -24.85 13.48 -12.22
C ASN A 159 -24.23 13.24 -13.62
N LEU A 160 -22.91 13.25 -13.74
CA LEU A 160 -22.20 13.08 -15.01
C LEU A 160 -21.81 11.62 -15.30
N CYS A 161 -21.49 10.85 -14.26
CA CYS A 161 -20.96 9.49 -14.40
C CYS A 161 -22.04 8.44 -14.07
N PRO A 162 -22.52 7.66 -15.05
CA PRO A 162 -23.58 6.67 -14.88
C PRO A 162 -23.18 5.45 -14.02
N TYR A 163 -21.93 5.40 -13.53
CA TYR A 163 -21.39 4.30 -12.73
C TYR A 163 -21.26 4.65 -11.23
N HIS A 164 -21.76 5.81 -10.78
CA HIS A 164 -21.64 6.22 -9.37
C HIS A 164 -22.68 5.55 -8.44
N GLU A 165 -23.51 4.63 -8.94
CA GLU A 165 -24.42 3.87 -8.10
C GLU A 165 -23.74 2.68 -7.41
N ARG A 166 -23.81 2.74 -6.07
CA ARG A 166 -23.55 1.71 -5.05
C ARG A 166 -22.11 1.59 -4.55
N THR A 167 -21.88 2.15 -3.36
CA THR A 167 -21.91 1.37 -2.11
C THR A 167 -21.85 2.31 -0.91
N SER A 168 -23.01 2.57 -0.31
CA SER A 168 -23.10 2.94 1.10
C SER A 168 -24.37 2.32 1.67
N ASP A 169 -24.39 0.99 1.69
CA ASP A 169 -25.21 0.23 2.62
C ASP A 169 -24.43 -1.04 2.96
N GLY A 170 -24.25 -1.28 4.26
CA GLY A 170 -23.57 -2.45 4.78
C GLY A 170 -24.25 -3.74 4.32
N THR A 171 -23.44 -4.80 4.26
CA THR A 171 -23.77 -6.17 3.82
C THR A 171 -23.88 -6.36 2.30
N GLY A 172 -22.94 -7.11 1.72
CA GLY A 172 -23.09 -7.63 0.36
C GLY A 172 -21.80 -7.66 -0.46
N THR A 173 -21.06 -8.75 -0.32
CA THR A 173 -20.26 -9.45 -1.32
C THR A 173 -20.10 -8.74 -2.68
N ARG A 174 -18.92 -8.15 -2.93
CA ARG A 174 -18.51 -7.76 -4.29
C ARG A 174 -18.52 -9.00 -5.20
N PRO A 175 -19.25 -9.04 -6.33
CA PRO A 175 -19.01 -10.07 -7.32
C PRO A 175 -17.68 -9.73 -8.00
N SER A 176 -16.67 -10.54 -7.69
CA SER A 176 -15.42 -10.56 -8.43
C SER A 176 -15.71 -10.75 -9.92
N LEU A 177 -15.07 -9.93 -10.77
CA LEU A 177 -15.00 -10.09 -12.23
C LEU A 177 -14.40 -11.44 -12.66
N PHE A 178 -13.88 -12.23 -11.72
CA PHE A 178 -13.58 -13.65 -11.87
C PHE A 178 -14.65 -14.51 -11.19
N SER A 179 -15.89 -14.39 -11.64
CA SER A 179 -16.94 -15.33 -11.28
C SER A 179 -16.80 -16.58 -12.15
N ARG A 180 -16.32 -17.65 -11.51
CA ARG A 180 -16.25 -19.02 -12.03
C ARG A 180 -17.60 -19.39 -12.69
N PRO A 181 -17.63 -19.97 -13.91
CA PRO A 181 -18.89 -20.40 -14.49
C PRO A 181 -19.54 -21.47 -13.58
N PRO A 182 -20.86 -21.38 -13.33
CA PRO A 182 -21.53 -22.36 -12.48
C PRO A 182 -21.49 -23.74 -13.13
N ALA A 183 -21.32 -24.76 -12.30
CA ALA A 183 -21.35 -26.16 -12.69
C ALA A 183 -22.69 -26.49 -13.35
N SER A 184 -22.62 -27.00 -14.59
CA SER A 184 -23.75 -27.63 -15.27
C SER A 184 -24.12 -28.91 -14.53
N ASN A 185 -25.12 -28.82 -13.65
CA ASN A 185 -25.75 -30.01 -13.08
C ASN A 185 -26.73 -30.61 -14.11
N GLN A 186 -26.40 -31.84 -14.51
CA GLN A 186 -27.33 -32.95 -14.73
C GLN A 186 -28.52 -32.69 -15.66
N GLU A 187 -28.31 -32.98 -16.96
CA GLU A 187 -29.41 -33.49 -17.77
C GLU A 187 -29.80 -34.88 -17.25
N VAL A 188 -31.00 -34.92 -16.68
CA VAL A 188 -31.71 -36.15 -16.35
C VAL A 188 -32.03 -36.87 -17.67
N VAL A 189 -31.36 -38.02 -17.85
CA VAL A 189 -31.66 -39.01 -18.87
C VAL A 189 -33.11 -39.45 -18.71
N THR A 190 -33.96 -39.12 -19.70
CA THR A 190 -35.22 -39.82 -19.94
C THR A 190 -35.03 -40.68 -21.18
N GLU A 191 -35.46 -41.94 -21.07
CA GLU A 191 -35.16 -43.09 -21.93
C GLU A 191 -35.60 -42.97 -23.40
N PRO A 192 -35.06 -43.83 -24.29
CA PRO A 192 -35.25 -43.74 -25.74
C PRO A 192 -36.42 -44.61 -26.24
N GLU A 193 -37.34 -43.99 -26.96
CA GLU A 193 -38.10 -44.64 -28.04
C GLU A 193 -37.61 -43.98 -29.34
N SER A 194 -37.12 -44.64 -30.37
CA SER A 194 -37.60 -45.85 -31.02
C SER A 194 -36.65 -46.09 -32.20
N SER A 195 -36.36 -47.35 -32.55
CA SER A 195 -36.07 -47.78 -33.93
C SER A 195 -35.77 -49.28 -33.96
N GLN A 196 -36.77 -50.09 -34.29
CA GLN A 196 -36.55 -51.28 -35.10
C GLN A 196 -37.23 -51.03 -36.45
N LEU A 197 -36.41 -51.00 -37.50
CA LEU A 197 -36.83 -51.07 -38.88
C LEU A 197 -36.13 -52.28 -39.52
N ARG A 198 -36.89 -52.97 -40.39
CA ARG A 198 -36.54 -54.08 -41.31
C ARG A 198 -36.85 -55.48 -40.75
N ASN A 199 -37.67 -56.32 -41.38
CA ASN A 199 -38.13 -56.43 -42.77
C ASN A 199 -39.64 -56.67 -42.87
#